data_AF-A0A378WP38-F1
#
_entry.id   AF-A0A378WP38-F1
#
_cell.length_a   1.000
_cell.length_b   1.000
_cell.length_c   1.000
_cell.angle_alpha   90.00
_cell.angle_beta   90.00
_cell.angle_gamma   90.00
#
_symmetry.space_group_name_H-M   'P 1'
#
loop_
_entity.id
_entity.type
_entity.pdbx_description
1 polymer ?
#
loop_
_entity_poly.entity_id
_entity_poly.type
_entity_poly.pdbx_seq_one_letter_code
_entity_poly.pdbx_strand_id
1 'polypeptide(L)'
;MSPVMEHFLLFGISDDWAPVAEFEKAVRRFHPERYSREFVLDVIRDFTEAGYIRLGAFPGGGKSWEPWNVSTAEGIRRIADGFNNVPGYLEIPEAEIGSSEVFRAEITESGKKKLESLGNPYEKYGDPWHDDPDLTAEEWGYPPYTG
;
A
#
# COMPACT_ATOMS: atom_id res chain seq x y z
N MET A 1 5.81 -10.35 7.79
CA MET A 1 4.59 -9.80 7.19
C MET A 1 3.42 -10.76 7.42
N SER A 2 2.23 -10.28 7.81
CA SER A 2 1.02 -11.13 7.92
C SER A 2 0.57 -11.61 6.52
N PRO A 3 0.29 -12.91 6.32
CA PRO A 3 -0.22 -13.41 5.03
C PRO A 3 -1.55 -12.81 4.61
N VAL A 4 -2.40 -12.41 5.56
CA VAL A 4 -3.70 -11.78 5.28
C VAL A 4 -3.49 -10.36 4.76
N MET A 5 -2.65 -9.57 5.46
CA MET A 5 -2.29 -8.21 5.04
C MET A 5 -1.61 -8.21 3.68
N GLU A 6 -0.68 -9.15 3.42
CA GLU A 6 -0.02 -9.29 2.12
C GLU A 6 -1.06 -9.47 1.00
N HIS A 7 -2.04 -10.35 1.22
CA HIS A 7 -3.07 -10.66 0.23
C HIS A 7 -3.97 -9.46 -0.07
N PHE A 8 -4.45 -8.74 0.96
CA PHE A 8 -5.26 -7.53 0.76
C PHE A 8 -4.49 -6.40 0.09
N LEU A 9 -3.23 -6.17 0.46
CA LEU A 9 -2.39 -5.17 -0.19
C LEU A 9 -2.16 -5.51 -1.66
N LEU A 10 -1.76 -6.75 -1.99
CA LEU A 10 -1.60 -7.16 -3.38
C LEU A 10 -2.88 -6.97 -4.19
N PHE A 11 -4.03 -7.30 -3.60
CA PHE A 11 -5.33 -7.12 -4.24
C PHE A 11 -5.61 -5.63 -4.51
N GLY A 12 -5.46 -4.76 -3.52
CA GLY A 12 -5.67 -3.32 -3.67
C GLY A 12 -4.72 -2.68 -4.70
N ILE A 13 -3.42 -3.03 -4.66
CA ILE A 13 -2.41 -2.52 -5.60
C ILE A 13 -2.65 -3.06 -7.04
N SER A 14 -3.34 -4.20 -7.17
CA SER A 14 -3.69 -4.73 -8.50
C SER A 14 -4.85 -4.00 -9.16
N ASP A 15 -5.73 -3.38 -8.36
CA ASP A 15 -6.89 -2.62 -8.83
C ASP A 15 -6.47 -1.20 -9.25
N ASP A 16 -5.61 -0.54 -8.47
CA ASP A 16 -5.08 0.80 -8.78
C ASP A 16 -3.65 0.99 -8.22
N TRP A 17 -2.97 2.05 -8.66
CA TRP A 17 -1.71 2.48 -8.07
C TRP A 17 -1.90 2.88 -6.60
N ALA A 18 -1.25 2.17 -5.69
CA ALA A 18 -1.47 2.37 -4.26
C ALA A 18 -0.57 3.49 -3.68
N PRO A 19 -1.14 4.51 -3.01
CA PRO A 19 -0.37 5.52 -2.28
C PRO A 19 0.11 4.98 -0.93
N VAL A 20 0.92 5.78 -0.20
CA VAL A 20 1.38 5.42 1.15
C VAL A 20 0.24 5.12 2.12
N ALA A 21 -0.88 5.83 1.99
CA ALA A 21 -2.05 5.67 2.84
C ALA A 21 -2.65 4.26 2.79
N GLU A 22 -2.55 3.56 1.65
CA GLU A 22 -3.06 2.19 1.51
C GLU A 22 -2.25 1.22 2.38
N PHE A 23 -0.92 1.39 2.43
CA PHE A 23 -0.04 0.61 3.29
C PHE A 23 -0.27 0.92 4.76
N GLU A 24 -0.44 2.20 5.11
CA GLU A 24 -0.75 2.61 6.48
C GLU A 24 -2.07 2.03 6.97
N LYS A 25 -3.13 2.13 6.16
CA LYS A 25 -4.45 1.56 6.45
C LYS A 25 -4.35 0.06 6.75
N ALA A 26 -3.64 -0.68 5.89
CA ALA A 26 -3.43 -2.11 6.07
C ALA A 26 -2.66 -2.43 7.37
N VAL A 27 -1.56 -1.71 7.65
CA VAL A 27 -0.78 -1.92 8.88
C VAL A 27 -1.63 -1.62 10.12
N ARG A 28 -2.37 -0.52 10.14
CA ARG A 28 -3.24 -0.15 11.27
C ARG A 28 -4.30 -1.22 11.57
N ARG A 29 -4.78 -1.93 10.54
CA ARG A 29 -5.77 -2.99 10.74
C ARG A 29 -5.19 -4.31 11.21
N PHE A 30 -4.16 -4.77 10.50
CA PHE A 30 -3.66 -6.13 10.68
C PHE A 30 -2.52 -6.22 11.71
N HIS A 31 -1.93 -5.08 12.06
CA HIS A 31 -0.84 -4.96 13.04
C HIS A 31 -0.96 -3.67 13.90
N PRO A 32 -2.12 -3.39 14.53
CA PRO A 32 -2.32 -2.17 15.32
C PRO A 32 -1.29 -2.01 16.44
N GLU A 33 -0.85 -3.11 17.04
CA GLU A 33 0.13 -3.15 18.13
C GLU A 33 1.57 -2.83 17.69
N ARG A 34 1.85 -2.91 16.38
CA ARG A 34 3.16 -2.60 15.78
C ARG A 34 3.12 -1.36 14.92
N TYR A 35 1.98 -0.68 14.86
CA TYR A 35 1.82 0.48 13.99
C TYR A 35 2.85 1.57 14.35
N SER A 36 3.68 1.89 13.37
CA SER A 36 4.53 3.07 13.33
C SER A 36 4.77 3.42 11.86
N ARG A 37 5.13 4.68 11.57
CA ARG A 37 5.43 5.10 10.19
C ARG A 37 6.63 4.34 9.62
N GLU A 38 7.62 4.06 10.45
CA GLU A 38 8.79 3.24 10.09
C GLU A 38 8.37 1.82 9.73
N PHE A 39 7.43 1.22 10.48
CA PHE A 39 6.95 -0.11 10.17
C PHE A 39 6.17 -0.15 8.84
N VAL A 40 5.43 0.92 8.50
CA VAL A 40 4.80 1.06 7.17
C VAL A 40 5.85 1.11 6.06
N LEU A 41 6.94 1.88 6.25
CA LEU A 41 8.06 1.92 5.30
C LEU A 41 8.75 0.56 5.15
N ASP A 42 8.87 -0.21 6.24
CA ASP A 42 9.41 -1.57 6.19
C ASP A 42 8.49 -2.53 5.41
N VAL A 43 7.17 -2.40 5.53
CA VAL A 43 6.23 -3.17 4.68
C VAL A 43 6.40 -2.82 3.20
N ILE A 44 6.52 -1.52 2.86
CA ILE A 44 6.76 -1.10 1.47
C ILE A 44 8.10 -1.67 0.96
N ARG A 45 9.13 -1.67 1.81
CA ARG A 45 10.44 -2.26 1.51
C ARG A 45 10.31 -3.76 1.22
N ASP A 46 9.66 -4.52 2.10
CA ASP A 46 9.47 -5.96 1.95
C ASP A 46 8.78 -6.30 0.61
N PHE A 47 7.72 -5.58 0.25
CA PHE A 47 7.03 -5.76 -1.04
C PHE A 47 7.93 -5.43 -2.24
N THR A 48 8.76 -4.40 -2.12
CA THR A 48 9.68 -3.98 -3.19
C THR A 48 10.82 -4.99 -3.36
N GLU A 49 11.40 -5.47 -2.26
CA GLU A 49 12.49 -6.46 -2.26
C GLU A 49 12.02 -7.85 -2.71
N ALA A 50 10.78 -8.23 -2.37
CA ALA A 50 10.12 -9.41 -2.93
C ALA A 50 9.81 -9.27 -4.43
N GLY A 51 9.98 -8.08 -4.99
CA GLY A 51 9.69 -7.76 -6.38
C GLY A 51 8.21 -7.72 -6.71
N TYR A 52 7.33 -7.59 -5.71
CA TYR A 52 5.87 -7.58 -5.91
C TYR A 52 5.36 -6.23 -6.39
N ILE A 53 6.04 -5.15 -6.02
CA ILE A 53 5.71 -3.80 -6.46
C ILE A 53 6.91 -3.10 -7.08
N ARG A 54 6.61 -2.07 -7.87
CA ARG A 54 7.56 -1.08 -8.36
C ARG A 54 7.21 0.27 -7.74
N LEU A 55 8.24 0.96 -7.24
CA LEU A 55 8.11 2.30 -6.69
C LEU A 55 8.20 3.35 -7.80
N GLY A 56 7.39 4.39 -7.70
CA GLY A 56 7.38 5.52 -8.63
C GLY A 56 6.51 6.66 -8.11
N ALA A 57 6.47 7.75 -8.85
CA ALA A 57 5.64 8.90 -8.51
C ALA A 57 5.25 9.68 -9.77
N PHE A 58 4.26 10.56 -9.63
CA PHE A 58 3.97 11.56 -10.64
C PHE A 58 4.99 12.70 -10.54
N PRO A 59 5.75 13.01 -11.60
CA PRO A 59 6.76 14.07 -11.55
C PRO A 59 6.15 15.49 -11.59
N GLY A 60 4.83 15.62 -11.54
CA GLY A 60 4.11 16.89 -11.59
C GLY A 60 3.98 17.47 -13.00
N GLY A 61 3.28 18.61 -13.12
CA GLY A 61 3.12 19.32 -14.39
C GLY A 61 2.30 18.59 -15.45
N GLY A 62 1.35 17.74 -15.04
CA GLY A 62 0.48 16.98 -15.95
C GLY A 62 1.15 15.75 -16.60
N LYS A 63 2.33 15.35 -16.12
CA LYS A 63 3.03 14.15 -16.59
C LYS A 63 2.44 12.88 -15.98
N SER A 64 2.55 11.78 -16.73
CA SER A 64 2.17 10.44 -16.28
C SER A 64 3.04 9.96 -15.12
N TRP A 65 2.56 8.96 -14.40
CA TRP A 65 3.36 8.25 -13.40
C TRP A 65 4.63 7.69 -14.05
N GLU A 66 5.75 7.77 -13.34
CA GLU A 66 7.02 7.22 -13.80
C GLU A 66 7.64 6.33 -12.72
N PRO A 67 8.18 5.15 -13.11
CA PRO A 67 8.88 4.29 -12.19
C PRO A 67 10.24 4.89 -11.80
N TRP A 68 10.63 4.69 -10.54
CA TRP A 68 11.97 5.06 -10.08
C TRP A 68 12.97 3.96 -10.40
N ASN A 69 13.93 4.26 -11.28
CA ASN A 69 15.07 3.37 -11.55
C ASN A 69 16.20 3.61 -10.53
N VAL A 70 15.95 3.25 -9.27
CA VAL A 70 16.88 3.40 -8.14
C VAL A 70 16.86 2.14 -7.26
N SER A 71 17.81 2.03 -6.32
CA SER A 71 17.79 0.95 -5.34
C SER A 71 16.58 1.04 -4.41
N THR A 72 16.15 -0.08 -3.83
CA THR A 72 15.05 -0.08 -2.84
C THR A 72 15.34 0.89 -1.70
N ALA A 73 16.57 0.91 -1.18
CA ALA A 73 16.96 1.82 -0.11
C ALA A 73 16.77 3.30 -0.49
N GLU A 74 17.13 3.69 -1.71
CA GLU A 74 16.92 5.05 -2.22
C GLU A 74 15.43 5.35 -2.44
N GLY A 75 14.65 4.39 -2.94
CA GLY A 75 13.20 4.52 -3.08
C GLY A 75 12.52 4.75 -1.73
N ILE A 76 12.84 3.95 -0.72
CA ILE A 76 12.32 4.12 0.64
C ILE A 76 12.74 5.46 1.23
N ARG A 77 13.99 5.89 1.03
CA ARG A 77 14.46 7.21 1.47
C ARG A 77 13.65 8.35 0.85
N ARG A 78 13.32 8.27 -0.44
CA ARG A 78 12.45 9.26 -1.12
C ARG A 78 11.04 9.29 -0.54
N ILE A 79 10.49 8.15 -0.17
CA ILE A 79 9.17 8.07 0.47
C ILE A 79 9.22 8.67 1.88
N ALA A 80 10.25 8.33 2.65
CA ALA A 80 10.44 8.75 4.02
C ALA A 80 10.68 10.27 4.13
N ASP A 81 11.62 10.78 3.35
CA ASP A 81 12.16 12.15 3.47
C ASP A 81 11.51 13.14 2.48
N GLY A 82 10.86 12.62 1.44
CA GLY A 82 10.20 13.41 0.41
C GLY A 82 10.90 13.35 -0.95
N PHE A 83 10.15 13.69 -1.99
CA PHE A 83 10.60 13.66 -3.38
C PHE A 83 9.86 14.70 -4.21
N ASN A 84 10.59 15.37 -5.12
CA ASN A 84 10.00 16.30 -6.09
C ASN A 84 9.10 17.41 -5.48
N ASN A 85 9.58 18.01 -4.38
CA ASN A 85 8.84 19.02 -3.58
C ASN A 85 7.58 18.49 -2.88
N VAL A 86 7.34 17.19 -2.89
CA VAL A 86 6.33 16.56 -2.04
C VAL A 86 6.99 16.17 -0.72
N PRO A 87 6.46 16.62 0.43
CA PRO A 87 6.98 16.26 1.74
C PRO A 87 6.96 14.75 1.99
N GLY A 88 7.95 14.28 2.77
CA GLY A 88 8.11 12.87 3.10
C GLY A 88 7.10 12.35 4.11
N TYR A 89 6.81 11.06 4.02
CA TYR A 89 5.86 10.38 4.88
C TYR A 89 6.18 10.50 6.37
N LEU A 90 7.46 10.59 6.75
CA LEU A 90 7.83 10.74 8.17
C LEU A 90 7.47 12.11 8.74
N GLU A 91 7.44 13.16 7.92
CA GLU A 91 7.31 14.56 8.37
C GLU A 91 5.93 15.16 8.09
N ILE A 92 5.08 14.54 7.27
CA ILE A 92 3.74 15.08 6.98
C ILE A 92 2.78 14.95 8.17
N PRO A 93 1.85 15.90 8.36
CA PRO A 93 0.76 15.75 9.32
C PRO A 93 -0.13 14.54 9.01
N GLU A 94 -0.72 13.92 10.04
CA GLU A 94 -1.59 12.75 9.87
C GLU A 94 -2.77 13.00 8.93
N ALA A 95 -3.36 14.21 9.00
CA ALA A 95 -4.45 14.63 8.12
C ALA A 95 -4.06 14.73 6.62
N GLU A 96 -2.77 14.79 6.30
CA GLU A 96 -2.25 14.92 4.93
C GLU A 96 -1.77 13.58 4.36
N ILE A 97 -1.74 12.51 5.15
CA ILE A 97 -1.30 11.19 4.69
C ILE A 97 -2.18 10.68 3.56
N GLY A 98 -3.50 10.81 3.72
CA GLY A 98 -4.48 10.31 2.74
C GLY A 98 -4.35 10.96 1.35
N SER A 99 -3.82 12.18 1.28
CA SER A 99 -3.62 12.94 0.04
C SER A 99 -2.16 13.02 -0.40
N SER A 100 -1.26 12.30 0.28
CA SER A 100 0.17 12.33 -0.05
C SER A 100 0.44 11.61 -1.37
N GLU A 101 1.05 12.33 -2.31
CA GLU A 101 1.50 11.83 -3.61
C GLU A 101 3.01 11.60 -3.66
N VAL A 102 3.67 11.44 -2.51
CA VAL A 102 5.13 11.25 -2.43
C VAL A 102 5.58 10.01 -3.22
N PHE A 103 4.72 8.99 -3.28
CA PHE A 103 4.87 7.85 -4.17
C PHE A 103 3.54 7.14 -4.45
N ARG A 104 3.56 6.31 -5.49
CA ARG A 104 2.50 5.40 -5.90
C ARG A 104 3.13 4.07 -6.30
N ALA A 105 2.70 2.97 -5.69
CA ALA A 105 3.13 1.62 -6.01
C ALA A 105 2.38 1.07 -7.23
N GLU A 106 3.11 0.48 -8.16
CA GLU A 106 2.56 -0.32 -9.26
C GLU A 106 2.79 -1.81 -8.97
N ILE A 107 1.78 -2.67 -9.15
CA ILE A 107 1.98 -4.12 -9.06
C ILE A 107 2.84 -4.62 -10.22
N THR A 108 3.81 -5.48 -9.94
CA THR A 108 4.62 -6.13 -10.97
C THR A 108 3.99 -7.42 -11.46
N GLU A 109 4.55 -8.01 -12.53
CA GLU A 109 4.18 -9.36 -12.97
C GLU A 109 4.42 -10.44 -11.90
N SER A 110 5.42 -10.28 -11.03
CA SER A 110 5.63 -11.20 -9.90
C SER A 110 4.54 -11.04 -8.85
N GLY A 111 4.17 -9.79 -8.53
CA GLY A 111 3.06 -9.48 -7.64
C GLY A 111 1.73 -10.03 -8.15
N LYS A 112 1.43 -9.87 -9.44
CA LYS A 112 0.22 -10.42 -10.09
C LYS A 112 0.17 -11.94 -9.98
N LYS A 113 1.26 -12.64 -10.33
CA LYS A 113 1.32 -14.11 -10.19
C LYS A 113 1.11 -14.58 -8.75
N LYS A 114 1.67 -13.84 -7.80
CA LYS A 114 1.46 -14.10 -6.37
C LYS A 114 -0.01 -13.92 -6.02
N LEU A 115 -0.64 -12.83 -6.43
CA LEU A 115 -2.07 -12.58 -6.20
C LEU A 115 -2.96 -13.66 -6.83
N GLU A 116 -2.71 -14.04 -8.09
CA GLU A 116 -3.43 -15.12 -8.79
C GLU A 116 -3.38 -16.43 -8.01
N SER A 117 -2.23 -16.75 -7.39
CA SER A 117 -2.08 -17.95 -6.57
C SER A 117 -2.86 -17.91 -5.25
N LEU A 118 -3.20 -16.70 -4.77
CA LEU A 118 -3.90 -16.48 -3.50
C LEU A 118 -5.42 -16.35 -3.69
N GLY A 119 -5.88 -15.94 -4.86
CA GLY A 119 -7.31 -15.74 -5.19
C GLY A 119 -7.84 -14.38 -4.70
N ASN A 120 -9.16 -14.30 -4.46
CA ASN A 120 -9.80 -13.11 -3.91
C ASN A 120 -9.74 -13.11 -2.36
N PRO A 121 -9.13 -12.10 -1.71
CA PRO A 121 -9.02 -12.06 -0.26
C PRO A 121 -10.36 -11.86 0.45
N TYR A 122 -11.32 -11.17 -0.17
CA TYR A 122 -12.66 -10.96 0.41
C TYR A 122 -13.48 -12.26 0.44
N GLU A 123 -13.39 -13.09 -0.61
CA GLU A 123 -14.00 -14.43 -0.62
C GLU A 123 -13.35 -15.34 0.43
N LYS A 124 -12.04 -15.18 0.65
CA LYS A 124 -11.27 -16.07 1.50
C LYS A 124 -11.35 -15.71 2.99
N TYR A 125 -11.38 -14.42 3.31
CA TYR A 125 -11.26 -13.93 4.69
C TYR A 125 -12.46 -13.11 5.15
N GLY A 126 -13.32 -12.65 4.24
CA GLY A 126 -14.33 -11.63 4.53
C GLY A 126 -13.76 -10.22 4.43
N ASP A 127 -14.58 -9.23 4.75
CA ASP A 127 -14.26 -7.82 4.68
C ASP A 127 -13.59 -7.31 5.97
N PRO A 128 -12.29 -6.96 5.92
CA PRO A 128 -11.59 -6.38 7.05
C PRO A 128 -12.02 -4.94 7.32
N TRP A 129 -12.80 -4.30 6.45
CA TRP A 129 -13.27 -2.92 6.58
C TRP A 129 -14.73 -2.83 6.96
N HIS A 130 -15.35 -3.93 7.37
CA HIS A 130 -16.79 -4.02 7.57
C HIS A 130 -17.34 -3.02 8.61
N ASP A 131 -16.52 -2.64 9.60
CA ASP A 131 -16.83 -1.66 10.64
C ASP A 131 -16.56 -0.20 10.21
N ASP A 132 -16.03 0.02 9.02
CA ASP A 132 -15.70 1.33 8.46
C ASP A 132 -16.67 1.71 7.33
N PRO A 133 -17.54 2.71 7.52
CA PRO A 133 -18.57 3.06 6.55
C PRO A 133 -18.01 3.62 5.23
N ASP A 134 -16.76 4.09 5.21
CA ASP A 134 -16.14 4.66 4.02
C ASP A 134 -15.36 3.61 3.20
N LEU A 135 -15.12 2.42 3.78
CA LEU A 135 -14.23 1.40 3.22
C LEU A 135 -14.86 0.00 3.14
N THR A 136 -16.01 -0.21 3.78
CA THR A 136 -16.74 -1.47 3.82
C THR A 136 -17.11 -1.97 2.42
N ALA A 137 -16.96 -3.28 2.21
CA ALA A 137 -17.40 -4.03 1.06
C ALA A 137 -18.71 -4.81 1.34
N GLU A 138 -19.47 -4.42 2.38
CA GLU A 138 -20.77 -5.02 2.71
C GLU A 138 -21.74 -4.99 1.52
N GLU A 139 -21.75 -3.91 0.73
CA GLU A 139 -22.59 -3.78 -0.47
C GLU A 139 -22.28 -4.84 -1.54
N TRP A 140 -21.08 -5.42 -1.51
CA TRP A 140 -20.67 -6.53 -2.39
C TRP A 140 -20.99 -7.90 -1.79
N GLY A 141 -21.57 -7.94 -0.59
CA GLY A 141 -22.06 -9.15 0.08
C GLY A 141 -21.00 -9.91 0.89
N TYR A 142 -19.84 -9.30 1.16
CA TYR A 142 -18.80 -9.96 1.95
C TYR A 142 -19.09 -9.87 3.45
N PRO A 143 -19.00 -10.99 4.19
CA PRO A 143 -19.19 -10.99 5.64
C PRO A 143 -18.02 -10.28 6.34
N PRO A 144 -18.17 -9.86 7.60
CA PRO A 144 -17.05 -9.31 8.37
C PRO A 144 -15.88 -10.30 8.44
N TYR A 145 -14.66 -9.75 8.38
CA TYR A 145 -13.44 -10.49 8.73
C TYR A 145 -13.47 -10.93 10.20
N THR A 146 -13.06 -12.18 10.48
CA THR A 146 -13.09 -12.79 11.82
C THR A 146 -11.73 -13.29 12.30
N GLY A 147 -10.66 -12.92 11.61
CA GLY A 147 -9.30 -13.43 11.88
C GLY A 147 -8.54 -12.67 12.96
#